data_AF-X1KQ42-F1
#
_entry.id   AF-X1KQ42-F1
#
_cell.length_a   1.000
_cell.length_b   1.000
_cell.length_c   1.000
_cell.angle_alpha   90.00
_cell.angle_beta   90.00
_cell.angle_gamma   90.00
#
_symmetry.space_group_name_H-M   'P 1'
#
loop_
_entity.id
_entity.type
_entity.pdbx_description
1 polymer ?
#
loop_
_entity_poly.entity_id
_entity_poly.type
_entity_poly.pdbx_seq_one_letter_code
_entity_poly.pdbx_strand_id
1 'polypeptide(L)'
;DAISKNITRGKQAIGPLPINMTGHSNDVIVYYQDFKKAKEMLQKSKYSPEELAKFQLIYKSVVPSARLSNIALSVMDSLDKIGLNVEIENTTWTDLCYICSQPNPDANMTSFYSTALIPDPFAFLVYFTKFYWNSAYPPGMMFYENPEVTKLINTNRETPNTTATI
;
A
#
# COMPACT_ATOMS: atom_id res chain seq x y z
N ASP A 1 -3.86 7.80 11.30
CA ASP A 1 -4.54 7.99 12.59
C ASP A 1 -6.06 7.78 12.54
N ALA A 2 -6.82 8.50 11.70
CA ALA A 2 -8.28 8.31 11.62
C ALA A 2 -8.70 6.88 11.20
N ILE A 3 -8.07 6.31 10.17
CA ILE A 3 -8.35 4.94 9.70
C ILE A 3 -8.01 3.90 10.77
N SER A 4 -6.83 4.00 11.39
CA SER A 4 -6.37 3.05 12.40
C SER A 4 -7.26 3.05 13.64
N LYS A 5 -7.68 4.23 14.10
CA LYS A 5 -8.54 4.38 15.28
C LYS A 5 -10.00 3.98 15.01
N ASN A 6 -10.57 4.47 13.90
CA ASN A 6 -12.02 4.41 13.69
C ASN A 6 -12.47 3.21 12.84
N ILE A 7 -11.61 2.71 11.94
CA ILE A 7 -12.01 1.68 10.96
C ILE A 7 -11.38 0.33 11.27
N THR A 8 -10.05 0.28 11.39
CA THR A 8 -9.34 -0.99 11.62
C THR A 8 -9.22 -1.34 13.10
N ARG A 9 -9.35 -0.35 14.00
CA ARG A 9 -9.13 -0.46 15.45
C ARG A 9 -7.75 -1.04 15.77
N GLY A 10 -6.76 -0.66 14.98
CA GLY A 10 -5.37 -1.11 15.08
C GLY A 10 -4.43 0.02 15.52
N LYS A 11 -3.14 -0.29 15.54
CA LYS A 11 -2.07 0.70 15.73
C LYS A 11 -1.63 1.25 14.37
N GLN A 12 -1.12 2.48 14.36
CA GLN A 12 -0.47 3.06 13.20
C GLN A 12 0.72 2.16 12.79
N ALA A 13 0.82 1.84 11.50
CA ALA A 13 1.92 1.05 10.99
C ALA A 13 3.24 1.84 11.03
N ILE A 14 4.31 1.16 11.42
CA ILE A 14 5.69 1.65 11.44
C ILE A 14 6.48 0.71 10.54
N GLY A 15 6.73 1.12 9.29
CA GLY A 15 7.31 0.25 8.26
C GLY A 15 6.36 -0.84 7.74
N PRO A 16 6.86 -1.75 6.87
CA PRO A 16 6.07 -2.78 6.21
C PRO A 16 5.80 -4.02 7.08
N LEU A 17 6.53 -4.18 8.19
CA LEU A 17 6.42 -5.34 9.07
C LEU A 17 5.58 -5.01 10.32
N PRO A 18 4.57 -5.83 10.67
CA PRO A 18 3.92 -5.80 11.97
C PRO A 18 4.88 -5.72 13.16
N ILE A 19 4.47 -4.99 14.21
CA ILE A 19 5.30 -4.70 15.41
C ILE A 19 5.83 -5.94 16.14
N ASN A 20 5.14 -7.08 16.03
CA ASN A 20 5.52 -8.32 16.70
C ASN A 20 6.28 -9.30 15.78
N MET A 21 6.65 -8.88 14.56
CA MET A 21 7.37 -9.73 13.63
C MET A 21 8.88 -9.46 13.71
N THR A 22 9.66 -10.53 13.68
CA THR A 22 11.11 -10.46 13.60
C THR A 22 11.55 -9.59 12.43
N GLY A 23 12.53 -8.71 12.66
CA GLY A 23 13.00 -7.74 11.67
C GLY A 23 12.21 -6.43 11.62
N HIS A 24 11.16 -6.27 12.41
CA HIS A 24 10.51 -4.96 12.60
C HIS A 24 11.53 -3.94 13.13
N SER A 25 11.57 -2.76 12.50
CA SER A 25 12.44 -1.64 12.90
C SER A 25 11.60 -0.40 13.19
N ASN A 26 11.89 0.24 14.33
CA ASN A 26 11.35 1.56 14.66
C ASN A 26 12.19 2.70 14.05
N ASP A 27 13.37 2.39 13.51
CA ASP A 27 14.25 3.36 12.84
C ASP A 27 13.84 3.50 11.37
N VAL A 28 12.65 4.05 11.15
CA VAL A 28 12.08 4.30 9.84
C VAL A 28 11.37 5.65 9.82
N ILE A 29 11.31 6.26 8.64
CA ILE A 29 10.52 7.47 8.44
C ILE A 29 9.03 7.08 8.42
N VAL A 30 8.26 7.59 9.39
CA VAL A 30 6.81 7.42 9.44
C VAL A 30 6.14 8.72 9.00
N TYR A 31 5.29 8.65 7.98
CA TYR A 31 4.53 9.79 7.50
C TYR A 31 3.21 9.94 8.28
N TYR A 32 2.93 11.16 8.71
CA TYR A 32 1.67 11.55 9.34
C TYR A 32 0.84 12.39 8.37
N GLN A 33 -0.47 12.43 8.61
CA GLN A 33 -1.37 13.22 7.77
C GLN A 33 -1.09 14.72 7.96
N ASP A 34 -0.62 15.36 6.91
CA ASP A 34 -0.41 16.81 6.83
C ASP A 34 -0.85 17.31 5.45
N PHE A 35 -2.05 17.89 5.39
CA PHE A 35 -2.61 18.40 4.14
C PHE A 35 -1.85 19.63 3.62
N LYS A 36 -1.24 20.43 4.49
CA LYS A 36 -0.43 21.58 4.07
C LYS A 36 0.83 21.08 3.39
N LYS A 37 1.51 20.10 3.99
CA LYS A 37 2.71 19.50 3.39
C LYS A 37 2.40 18.75 2.11
N ALA A 38 1.29 18.01 2.06
CA ALA A 38 0.85 17.33 0.84
C ALA A 38 0.64 18.32 -0.33
N LYS A 39 -0.07 19.44 -0.09
CA LYS A 39 -0.23 20.51 -1.09
C LYS A 39 1.10 21.12 -1.52
N GLU A 40 2.01 21.36 -0.58
CA GLU A 40 3.37 21.85 -0.88
C GLU A 40 4.15 20.86 -1.78
N MET A 41 4.04 19.55 -1.54
CA MET A 41 4.70 18.54 -2.37
C MET A 41 4.06 18.43 -3.75
N LEU A 42 2.74 18.54 -3.86
CA LEU A 42 2.04 18.55 -5.16
C LEU A 42 2.47 19.75 -6.01
N GLN A 43 2.66 20.94 -5.41
CA GLN A 43 3.18 22.13 -6.10
C GLN A 43 4.62 21.95 -6.60
N LYS A 44 5.41 21.08 -5.97
CA LYS A 44 6.77 20.72 -6.41
C LYS A 44 6.79 19.61 -7.46
N SER A 45 5.63 18.99 -7.73
CA SER A 45 5.53 17.97 -8.76
C SER A 45 5.65 18.59 -10.16
N LYS A 46 5.95 17.76 -11.15
CA LYS A 46 5.98 18.17 -12.56
C LYS A 46 4.59 18.43 -13.16
N TYR A 47 3.52 18.10 -12.44
CA TYR A 47 2.14 18.19 -12.92
C TYR A 47 1.50 19.47 -12.40
N SER A 48 0.81 20.18 -13.29
CA SER A 48 0.03 21.35 -12.93
C SER A 48 -1.20 20.96 -12.10
N PRO A 49 -1.74 21.88 -11.28
CA PRO A 49 -3.00 21.65 -10.58
C PRO A 49 -4.16 21.27 -11.50
N GLU A 50 -4.18 21.80 -12.73
CA GLU A 50 -5.24 21.51 -13.71
C GLU A 50 -5.12 20.09 -14.28
N GLU A 51 -3.90 19.60 -14.56
CA GLU A 51 -3.68 18.20 -14.97
C GLU A 51 -4.06 17.23 -13.85
N LEU A 52 -3.68 17.54 -12.61
CA LEU A 52 -4.01 16.73 -11.44
C LEU A 52 -5.52 16.66 -11.18
N ALA A 53 -6.23 17.77 -11.36
CA ALA A 53 -7.69 17.81 -11.21
C ALA A 53 -8.43 17.00 -12.30
N LYS A 54 -7.84 16.86 -13.49
CA LYS A 54 -8.38 16.04 -14.59
C LYS A 54 -8.05 14.56 -14.46
N PHE A 55 -7.03 14.20 -13.69
CA PHE A 55 -6.66 12.81 -13.48
C PHE A 55 -7.66 12.12 -12.55
N GLN A 56 -8.38 11.15 -13.09
CA GLN A 56 -9.30 10.29 -12.33
C GLN A 56 -8.52 9.12 -11.74
N LEU A 57 -8.33 9.10 -10.42
CA LEU A 57 -7.71 7.97 -9.74
C LEU A 57 -8.77 6.88 -9.51
N ILE A 58 -8.63 5.73 -10.17
CA ILE A 58 -9.52 4.59 -10.00
C ILE A 58 -9.13 3.80 -8.74
N TYR A 59 -10.05 3.76 -7.77
CA TYR A 59 -9.94 2.97 -6.56
C TYR A 59 -10.87 1.76 -6.61
N LYS A 60 -10.31 0.55 -6.65
CA LYS A 60 -11.11 -0.68 -6.57
C LYS A 60 -11.43 -1.02 -5.10
N SER A 61 -12.69 -0.93 -4.71
CA SER A 61 -13.21 -1.22 -3.37
C SER A 61 -13.86 -2.59 -3.33
N VAL A 62 -13.37 -3.48 -2.46
CA VAL A 62 -13.89 -4.86 -2.36
C VAL A 62 -15.19 -4.89 -1.55
N VAL A 63 -16.28 -5.26 -2.19
CA VAL A 63 -17.59 -5.47 -1.55
C VAL A 63 -17.84 -6.96 -1.25
N PRO A 64 -18.60 -7.31 -0.20
CA PRO A 64 -19.39 -6.45 0.70
C PRO A 64 -18.61 -6.00 1.96
N SER A 65 -17.28 -5.94 1.91
CA SER A 65 -16.46 -5.59 3.09
C SER A 65 -16.64 -4.12 3.47
N ALA A 66 -17.56 -3.85 4.42
CA ALA A 66 -17.79 -2.50 4.95
C ALA A 66 -16.50 -1.84 5.47
N ARG A 67 -15.55 -2.64 5.98
CA ARG A 67 -14.24 -2.15 6.42
C ARG A 67 -13.44 -1.57 5.25
N LEU A 68 -13.35 -2.30 4.13
CA LEU A 68 -12.58 -1.85 2.95
C LEU A 68 -13.29 -0.69 2.24
N SER A 69 -14.63 -0.71 2.18
CA SER A 69 -15.42 0.41 1.67
C SER A 69 -15.22 1.70 2.49
N ASN A 70 -15.21 1.60 3.83
CA ASN A 70 -14.94 2.76 4.68
C ASN A 70 -13.52 3.30 4.53
N ILE A 71 -12.53 2.41 4.29
CA ILE A 71 -11.16 2.84 3.96
C ILE A 71 -11.15 3.59 2.64
N ALA A 72 -11.81 3.07 1.60
CA ALA A 72 -11.91 3.72 0.29
C ALA A 72 -12.49 5.14 0.40
N LEU A 73 -13.61 5.28 1.11
CA LEU A 73 -14.25 6.58 1.36
C LEU A 73 -13.35 7.55 2.14
N SER A 74 -12.66 7.06 3.17
CA SER A 74 -11.73 7.89 3.95
C SER A 74 -10.53 8.36 3.13
N VAL A 75 -10.06 7.54 2.19
CA VAL A 75 -8.96 7.92 1.28
C VAL A 75 -9.46 8.91 0.24
N MET A 76 -10.64 8.69 -0.36
CA MET A 76 -11.28 9.64 -1.28
C MET A 76 -11.44 11.02 -0.63
N ASP A 77 -12.03 11.10 0.57
CA ASP A 77 -12.18 12.37 1.32
C ASP A 77 -10.83 13.05 1.60
N SER A 78 -9.78 12.27 1.87
CA SER A 78 -8.44 12.83 2.12
C SER A 78 -7.77 13.36 0.85
N LEU A 79 -7.95 12.69 -0.28
CA LEU A 79 -7.37 13.08 -1.57
C LEU A 79 -8.14 14.25 -2.20
N ASP A 80 -9.46 14.32 -2.02
CA ASP A 80 -10.29 15.46 -2.45
C ASP A 80 -9.84 16.77 -1.79
N LYS A 81 -9.51 16.75 -0.49
CA LYS A 81 -9.00 17.92 0.27
C LYS A 81 -7.71 18.52 -0.29
N ILE A 82 -6.97 17.76 -1.09
CA ILE A 82 -5.73 18.20 -1.76
C ILE A 82 -5.90 18.38 -3.27
N GLY A 83 -7.14 18.31 -3.78
CA GLY A 83 -7.47 18.58 -5.18
C GLY A 83 -7.28 17.40 -6.12
N LEU A 84 -7.25 16.17 -5.59
CA LEU A 84 -7.17 14.95 -6.39
C LEU A 84 -8.54 14.26 -6.43
N ASN A 85 -8.94 13.82 -7.63
CA ASN A 85 -10.21 13.14 -7.85
C ASN A 85 -10.05 11.62 -7.76
N VAL A 86 -10.92 10.98 -6.97
CA VAL A 86 -10.92 9.52 -6.77
C VAL A 86 -12.28 8.96 -7.17
N GLU A 87 -12.28 7.99 -8.08
CA GLU A 87 -13.46 7.24 -8.46
C GLU A 87 -13.41 5.89 -7.73
N ILE A 88 -14.41 5.65 -6.87
CA ILE A 88 -14.53 4.37 -6.19
C ILE A 88 -15.36 3.43 -7.04
N GLU A 89 -14.73 2.37 -7.51
CA GLU A 89 -15.40 1.29 -8.21
C GLU A 89 -15.50 0.07 -7.31
N ASN A 90 -16.73 -0.39 -7.09
CA ASN A 90 -16.97 -1.60 -6.32
C ASN A 90 -16.62 -2.84 -7.15
N THR A 91 -15.92 -3.78 -6.54
CA THR A 91 -15.48 -5.01 -7.19
C THR A 91 -15.58 -6.19 -6.23
N THR A 92 -15.64 -7.42 -6.77
CA THR A 92 -15.49 -8.63 -5.95
C THR A 92 -14.01 -8.90 -5.68
N TRP A 93 -13.71 -9.72 -4.67
CA TRP A 93 -12.32 -10.13 -4.41
C TRP A 93 -11.71 -10.87 -5.61
N THR A 94 -12.49 -11.75 -6.25
CA THR A 94 -12.07 -12.52 -7.42
C THR A 94 -11.73 -11.60 -8.60
N ASP A 95 -12.57 -10.62 -8.89
CA ASP A 95 -12.33 -9.67 -9.97
C ASP A 95 -11.13 -8.78 -9.68
N LEU A 96 -10.95 -8.33 -8.43
CA LEU A 96 -9.76 -7.60 -8.02
C LEU A 96 -8.48 -8.43 -8.26
N CYS A 97 -8.48 -9.70 -7.86
CA CYS A 97 -7.36 -10.61 -8.11
C CYS A 97 -7.05 -10.73 -9.60
N TYR A 98 -8.06 -10.82 -10.47
CA TYR A 98 -7.88 -10.84 -11.92
C TYR A 98 -7.33 -9.51 -12.47
N ILE A 99 -7.81 -8.37 -11.97
CA ILE A 99 -7.30 -7.04 -12.33
C ILE A 99 -5.82 -6.93 -11.97
N CYS A 100 -5.43 -7.35 -10.77
CA CYS A 100 -4.04 -7.28 -10.31
C CYS A 100 -3.08 -8.21 -11.08
N SER A 101 -3.59 -9.25 -11.74
CA SER A 101 -2.75 -10.13 -12.56
C SER A 101 -2.46 -9.57 -13.97
N GLN A 102 -3.07 -8.45 -14.35
CA GLN A 102 -2.85 -7.85 -15.66
C GLN A 102 -1.55 -7.03 -15.69
N PRO A 103 -0.82 -7.01 -16.82
CA PRO A 103 0.36 -6.14 -16.98
C PRO A 103 0.03 -4.65 -16.95
N ASN A 104 -1.23 -4.29 -17.25
CA ASN A 104 -1.76 -2.94 -17.13
C ASN A 104 -3.12 -3.02 -16.42
N PRO A 105 -3.14 -3.12 -15.08
CA PRO A 105 -4.36 -3.19 -14.30
C PRO A 105 -5.21 -1.95 -14.53
N ASP A 106 -6.50 -2.16 -14.75
CA ASP A 106 -7.50 -1.08 -14.76
C ASP A 106 -7.81 -0.62 -13.32
N ALA A 107 -6.78 -0.23 -12.58
CA ALA A 107 -6.88 0.24 -11.20
C ALA A 107 -5.61 1.03 -10.84
N ASN A 108 -5.76 2.13 -10.11
CA ASN A 108 -4.62 2.88 -9.58
C ASN A 108 -4.38 2.57 -8.10
N MET A 109 -5.43 2.24 -7.35
CA MET A 109 -5.34 1.96 -5.92
C MET A 109 -6.38 0.94 -5.47
N THR A 110 -6.04 0.20 -4.41
CA THR A 110 -6.98 -0.64 -3.65
C THR A 110 -6.50 -0.73 -2.21
N SER A 111 -7.32 -1.28 -1.33
CA SER A 111 -6.90 -1.67 0.01
C SER A 111 -7.06 -3.16 0.22
N PHE A 112 -6.12 -3.71 0.97
CA PHE A 112 -6.20 -5.07 1.48
C PHE A 112 -5.49 -5.12 2.84
N TYR A 113 -5.66 -6.23 3.54
CA TYR A 113 -4.89 -6.55 4.73
C TYR A 113 -4.39 -7.98 4.59
N SER A 114 -3.19 -8.22 5.10
CA SER A 114 -2.57 -9.54 5.14
C SER A 114 -2.28 -9.92 6.58
N THR A 115 -2.52 -11.20 6.90
CA THR A 115 -2.17 -11.80 8.18
C THR A 115 -0.81 -12.47 8.04
N ALA A 116 0.04 -12.38 9.07
CA ALA A 116 1.30 -13.11 9.11
C ALA A 116 1.01 -14.62 9.23
N LEU A 117 0.89 -15.30 8.09
CA LEU A 117 0.63 -16.75 8.03
C LEU A 117 1.86 -17.55 8.48
N ILE A 118 3.05 -17.01 8.24
CA ILE A 118 4.33 -17.54 8.67
C ILE A 118 5.11 -16.44 9.42
N PRO A 119 5.87 -16.78 10.48
CA PRO A 119 6.65 -15.81 11.24
C PRO A 119 7.95 -15.44 10.53
N ASP A 120 7.87 -15.15 9.23
CA ASP A 120 9.00 -14.77 8.37
C ASP A 120 8.72 -13.41 7.73
N PRO A 121 9.57 -12.38 7.94
CA PRO A 121 9.39 -11.07 7.33
C PRO A 121 9.34 -11.11 5.80
N PHE A 122 9.95 -12.12 5.17
CA PHE A 122 9.90 -12.33 3.72
C PHE A 122 8.46 -12.37 3.19
N ALA A 123 7.51 -12.92 3.96
CA ALA A 123 6.10 -13.00 3.57
C ALA A 123 5.44 -11.64 3.27
N PHE A 124 6.00 -10.55 3.82
CA PHE A 124 5.54 -9.17 3.58
C PHE A 124 6.50 -8.39 2.67
N LEU A 125 7.81 -8.61 2.81
CA LEU A 125 8.82 -7.88 2.05
C LEU A 125 8.85 -8.26 0.57
N VAL A 126 8.50 -9.51 0.25
CA VAL A 126 8.48 -10.02 -1.13
C VAL A 126 7.57 -9.21 -2.06
N TYR A 127 6.56 -8.53 -1.51
CA TYR A 127 5.67 -7.63 -2.25
C TYR A 127 6.43 -6.46 -2.91
N PHE A 128 7.56 -6.04 -2.33
CA PHE A 128 8.41 -4.95 -2.85
C PHE A 128 9.46 -5.44 -3.87
N THR A 129 9.20 -6.58 -4.52
CA THR A 129 10.06 -7.13 -5.56
C THR A 129 9.25 -7.46 -6.81
N LYS A 130 9.93 -7.59 -7.95
CA LYS A 130 9.29 -8.02 -9.22
C LYS A 130 8.62 -9.38 -9.15
N PHE A 131 8.95 -10.21 -8.15
CA PHE A 131 8.34 -11.52 -7.95
C PHE A 131 6.81 -11.44 -7.83
N TYR A 132 6.28 -10.37 -7.23
CA TYR A 132 4.84 -10.21 -7.06
C TYR A 132 4.13 -9.52 -8.21
N TRP A 133 4.83 -8.90 -9.16
CA TRP A 133 4.17 -8.19 -10.27
C TRP A 133 3.27 -9.14 -11.05
N ASN A 134 2.09 -8.67 -11.44
CA ASN A 134 1.09 -9.46 -12.17
C ASN A 134 0.64 -10.74 -11.42
N SER A 135 0.83 -10.82 -10.10
CA SER A 135 0.23 -11.87 -9.29
C SER A 135 -1.26 -11.61 -9.11
N ALA A 136 -2.05 -12.68 -9.05
CA ALA A 136 -3.49 -12.61 -8.78
C ALA A 136 -3.81 -12.29 -7.30
N TYR A 137 -3.23 -11.21 -6.78
CA TYR A 137 -3.35 -10.72 -5.40
C TYR A 137 -3.05 -9.21 -5.38
N PRO A 138 -3.61 -8.40 -4.47
CA PRO A 138 -3.51 -6.93 -4.52
C PRO A 138 -2.10 -6.31 -4.66
N PRO A 139 -1.04 -6.85 -4.05
CA PRO A 139 0.35 -6.44 -4.31
C PRO A 139 0.80 -6.53 -5.77
N GLY A 140 0.11 -7.30 -6.61
CA GLY A 140 0.47 -7.54 -8.00
C GLY A 140 0.43 -6.30 -8.91
N MET A 141 -0.31 -5.27 -8.50
CA MET A 141 -0.38 -3.99 -9.21
C MET A 141 0.49 -2.88 -8.60
N MET A 142 1.37 -3.19 -7.63
CA MET A 142 2.21 -2.16 -7.01
C MET A 142 3.34 -1.68 -7.91
N PHE A 143 3.83 -2.54 -8.81
CA PHE A 143 4.92 -2.28 -9.76
C PHE A 143 6.14 -1.55 -9.17
N TYR A 144 6.41 -1.77 -7.88
CA TYR A 144 7.54 -1.14 -7.20
C TYR A 144 8.85 -1.79 -7.66
N GLU A 145 9.84 -0.96 -8.01
CA GLU A 145 11.18 -1.39 -8.37
C GLU A 145 12.24 -0.56 -7.65
N ASN A 146 13.09 -1.25 -6.89
CA ASN A 146 14.36 -0.71 -6.42
C ASN A 146 15.38 -1.86 -6.38
N PRO A 147 16.47 -1.80 -7.17
CA PRO A 147 17.48 -2.87 -7.22
C PRO A 147 18.16 -3.14 -5.87
N GLU A 148 18.36 -2.10 -5.05
CA GLU A 148 18.98 -2.23 -3.73
C GLU A 148 18.05 -2.96 -2.76
N VAL A 149 16.76 -2.59 -2.73
CA VAL A 149 15.73 -3.27 -1.92
C VAL A 149 15.62 -4.74 -2.33
N THR A 150 15.58 -5.00 -3.64
CA THR A 150 15.50 -6.37 -4.18
C THR A 150 16.72 -7.20 -3.75
N LYS A 151 17.92 -6.62 -3.83
CA LYS A 151 19.16 -7.27 -3.38
C LYS A 151 19.10 -7.61 -1.89
N LEU A 152 18.72 -6.65 -1.05
CA LEU A 152 18.64 -6.85 0.41
C LEU A 152 17.62 -7.94 0.79
N ILE A 153 16.47 -7.99 0.13
CA ILE A 153 15.46 -9.02 0.36
C ILE A 153 15.98 -10.42 -0.06
N ASN A 154 16.65 -10.51 -1.21
CA ASN A 154 17.15 -11.79 -1.71
C ASN A 154 18.36 -12.31 -0.91
N THR A 155 19.32 -11.46 -0.53
CA THR A 155 20.50 -11.88 0.23
C THR A 155 20.13 -12.44 1.61
N ASN A 156 19.15 -11.84 2.30
CA ASN A 156 18.68 -12.34 3.60
C ASN A 156 17.90 -13.66 3.48
N ARG A 157 17.41 -14.02 2.29
CA ARG A 157 16.80 -15.32 2.02
C ARG A 157 17.84 -16.43 1.87
N GLU A 158 18.98 -16.11 1.26
CA GLU A 158 20.08 -17.06 1.03
C GLU A 158 20.96 -17.27 2.26
N THR A 159 21.00 -16.28 3.16
CA THR A 159 21.74 -16.34 4.43
C THR A 159 20.85 -15.87 5.58
N PRO A 160 20.09 -16.79 6.23
CA PRO A 160 19.34 -16.44 7.43
C PRO A 160 20.33 -15.98 8.49
N ASN A 161 20.35 -14.68 8.80
CA ASN A 161 21.26 -14.16 9.81
C ASN A 161 20.73 -14.56 11.20
N THR A 162 21.23 -15.67 11.74
CA THR A 162 20.80 -16.29 13.00
C THR A 162 21.23 -15.54 14.27
N THR A 163 21.70 -14.30 14.14
CA THR A 163 22.26 -13.50 15.24
C THR A 163 21.29 -12.48 15.84
N ALA A 164 20.02 -12.47 15.44
CA ALA A 164 18.99 -11.71 16.16
C ALA A 164 18.70 -12.38 17.51
N THR A 165 19.50 -12.05 18.52
CA THR A 165 19.24 -12.41 19.92
C THR A 165 17.92 -11.78 20.36
N ILE A 166 17.08 -12.63 20.95
CA ILE A 166 15.78 -12.32 21.59
C ILE A 166 15.90 -11.27 22.68
#